data_AF-A0A1F8NCQ2-F1
#
_entry.id   AF-A0A1F8NCQ2-F1
#
_cell.length_a   1.000
_cell.length_b   1.000
_cell.length_c   1.000
_cell.angle_alpha   90.00
_cell.angle_beta   90.00
_cell.angle_gamma   90.00
#
_symmetry.space_group_name_H-M   'P 1'
#
loop_
_entity.id
_entity.type
_entity.pdbx_description
1 polymer ?
#
loop_
_entity_poly.entity_id
_entity_poly.type
_entity_poly.pdbx_seq_one_letter_code
_entity_poly.pdbx_strand_id
1 'polypeptide(L)'
;MSQNPETPAPTYRTPKLFLLLFRLELLMIAACFSAGGLAAAGILNDTVSLWIFAVAAALGEGLLMGTLARAFFRSFSRPLQWAAGLAGTAAGLIVLGWLTRGLAGADLNGRMQFGPDWMALVQLLIGAIASTLAFAAGRIRYPERKPKPAAEAAPGGGATRAAKKIRTDSPKPEARPVRERIRSVLKFFHKGNHDAEIKLVGSEEHKCPYCLQAIAPRDPRGVVTCPICKTRHHKDCWDITGMCQVPHYHS
;
A
#
# COMPACT_ATOMS: atom_id res chain seq x y z
N MET A 1 46.56 26.86 3.95
CA MET A 1 46.08 25.61 3.33
C MET A 1 44.56 25.68 3.26
N SER A 2 44.03 26.06 2.09
CA SER A 2 42.59 26.19 1.86
C SER A 2 42.03 24.83 1.48
N GLN A 3 41.12 24.27 2.28
CA GLN A 3 40.43 23.03 1.95
C GLN A 3 39.50 23.29 0.76
N ASN A 4 39.76 22.63 -0.37
CA ASN A 4 38.91 22.68 -1.55
C ASN A 4 37.59 21.96 -1.21
N PRO A 5 36.41 22.57 -1.42
CA PRO A 5 35.15 21.90 -1.16
C PRO A 5 35.01 20.72 -2.12
N GLU A 6 34.94 19.51 -1.56
CA GLU A 6 34.67 18.29 -2.32
C GLU A 6 33.31 18.45 -3.03
N THR A 7 33.35 18.54 -4.36
CA THR A 7 32.14 18.46 -5.19
C THR A 7 31.45 17.12 -4.93
N PRO A 8 30.17 17.11 -4.54
CA PRO A 8 29.46 15.87 -4.26
C PRO A 8 29.41 15.01 -5.52
N ALA A 9 29.78 13.73 -5.37
CA ALA A 9 29.77 12.78 -6.47
C ALA A 9 28.37 12.71 -7.12
N PRO A 10 28.28 12.63 -8.46
CA PRO A 10 27.00 12.55 -9.14
C PRO A 10 26.26 11.28 -8.68
N THR A 11 25.10 11.48 -8.06
CA THR A 11 24.24 10.36 -7.68
C THR A 11 23.59 9.80 -8.95
N TYR A 12 24.06 8.63 -9.38
CA TYR A 12 23.43 7.88 -10.47
C TYR A 12 22.02 7.46 -10.05
N ARG A 13 21.01 8.26 -10.42
CA ARG A 13 19.61 7.82 -10.43
C ARG A 13 19.51 6.76 -11.51
N THR A 14 19.46 5.49 -11.12
CA THR A 14 19.02 4.44 -12.03
C THR A 14 17.66 4.86 -12.61
N PRO A 15 17.53 4.90 -13.95
CA PRO A 15 16.31 5.41 -14.56
C PRO A 15 15.18 4.46 -14.19
N LYS A 16 14.12 4.98 -13.55
CA LYS A 16 12.92 4.22 -13.16
C LYS A 16 12.34 3.38 -14.30
N LEU A 17 12.57 3.79 -15.54
CA LEU A 17 12.21 3.08 -16.76
C LEU A 17 12.92 1.71 -16.89
N PHE A 18 14.22 1.63 -16.60
CA PHE A 18 14.96 0.37 -16.69
C PHE A 18 14.40 -0.68 -15.72
N LEU A 19 14.14 -0.28 -14.48
CA LEU A 19 13.53 -1.15 -13.47
C LEU A 19 12.11 -1.58 -13.87
N LEU A 20 11.34 -0.69 -14.53
CA LEU A 20 10.02 -1.02 -15.04
C LEU A 20 10.09 -2.10 -16.12
N LEU A 21 10.96 -1.91 -17.11
CA LEU A 21 11.15 -2.85 -18.21
C LEU A 21 11.62 -4.22 -17.71
N PHE A 22 12.61 -4.25 -16.82
CA PHE A 22 13.11 -5.49 -16.22
C PHE A 22 12.01 -6.27 -15.48
N ARG A 23 11.14 -5.58 -14.71
CA ARG A 23 10.02 -6.22 -14.02
C ARG A 23 8.92 -6.71 -14.96
N LEU A 24 8.71 -6.00 -16.07
CA LEU A 24 7.78 -6.43 -17.11
C LEU A 24 8.31 -7.67 -17.81
N GLU A 25 9.59 -7.71 -18.13
CA GLU A 25 10.26 -8.90 -18.69
C GLU A 25 10.12 -10.11 -17.77
N LEU A 26 10.41 -9.97 -16.47
CA LEU A 26 10.22 -11.05 -15.49
C LEU A 26 8.77 -11.54 -15.42
N LEU A 27 7.79 -10.63 -15.52
CA LEU A 27 6.38 -11.00 -15.54
C LEU A 27 6.03 -11.80 -16.81
N MET A 28 6.56 -11.40 -17.96
CA MET A 28 6.37 -12.12 -19.23
C MET A 28 7.00 -13.51 -19.20
N ILE A 29 8.20 -13.64 -18.64
CA ILE A 29 8.85 -14.94 -18.42
C ILE A 29 7.98 -15.82 -17.54
N ALA A 30 7.45 -15.28 -16.43
CA ALA A 30 6.56 -16.03 -15.54
C ALA A 30 5.30 -16.52 -16.26
N ALA A 31 4.69 -15.70 -17.12
CA ALA A 31 3.52 -16.06 -17.93
C ALA A 31 3.83 -17.21 -18.91
N CYS A 32 5.02 -17.21 -19.53
CA CYS A 32 5.43 -18.31 -20.40
C CYS A 32 5.64 -19.62 -19.63
N PHE A 33 6.26 -19.57 -18.45
CA PHE A 33 6.47 -20.76 -17.62
C PHE A 33 5.16 -21.33 -17.07
N SER A 34 4.23 -20.48 -16.63
CA SER A 34 2.91 -20.95 -16.17
C SER A 34 2.09 -21.55 -17.31
N ALA A 35 2.08 -20.93 -18.49
CA ALA A 35 1.44 -21.48 -19.68
C ALA A 35 2.03 -22.85 -20.06
N GLY A 36 3.35 -23.00 -20.03
CA GLY A 36 4.02 -24.28 -20.26
C GLY A 36 3.63 -25.37 -19.25
N GLY A 37 3.59 -25.01 -17.96
CA GLY A 37 3.16 -25.92 -16.89
C GLY A 37 1.70 -26.36 -17.04
N LEU A 38 0.81 -25.42 -17.39
CA LEU A 38 -0.60 -25.72 -17.65
C LEU A 38 -0.76 -26.60 -18.89
N ALA A 39 -0.09 -26.31 -20.00
CA ALA A 39 -0.11 -27.13 -21.20
C ALA A 39 0.34 -28.58 -20.91
N ALA A 40 1.44 -28.75 -20.17
CA ALA A 40 1.91 -30.06 -19.75
C ALA A 40 0.88 -30.79 -18.88
N ALA A 41 0.25 -30.10 -17.93
CA ALA A 41 -0.81 -30.68 -17.10
C ALA A 41 -2.03 -31.13 -17.93
N GLY A 42 -2.39 -30.37 -18.97
CA GLY A 42 -3.46 -30.76 -19.90
C GLY A 42 -3.12 -32.00 -20.72
N ILE A 43 -1.88 -32.11 -21.21
CA ILE A 43 -1.41 -33.28 -21.99
C ILE A 43 -1.34 -34.54 -21.12
N LEU A 44 -0.98 -34.40 -19.84
CA LEU A 44 -0.85 -35.53 -18.91
C LEU A 44 -2.19 -36.01 -18.34
N ASN A 45 -3.28 -35.26 -18.55
CA ASN A 45 -4.54 -35.52 -17.89
C ASN A 45 -5.69 -35.74 -18.88
N ASP A 46 -5.82 -36.97 -19.36
CA ASP A 46 -6.89 -37.37 -20.28
C ASP A 46 -8.28 -37.47 -19.62
N THR A 47 -8.36 -37.40 -18.29
CA THR A 47 -9.62 -37.58 -17.56
C THR A 47 -10.45 -36.31 -17.45
N VAL A 48 -9.81 -35.14 -17.54
CA VAL A 48 -10.49 -33.86 -17.36
C VAL A 48 -11.05 -33.41 -18.71
N SER A 49 -12.34 -33.07 -18.72
CA SER A 49 -12.96 -32.53 -19.94
C SER A 49 -12.20 -31.29 -20.42
N LEU A 50 -11.99 -31.20 -21.73
CA LEU A 50 -11.24 -30.12 -22.35
C LEU A 50 -11.73 -28.72 -21.94
N TRP A 51 -13.05 -28.57 -21.84
CA TRP A 51 -13.66 -27.29 -21.46
C TRP A 51 -13.38 -26.90 -20.01
N ILE A 52 -13.43 -27.85 -19.07
CA ILE A 52 -13.06 -27.61 -17.67
C ILE A 52 -11.59 -27.21 -17.57
N PHE A 53 -10.71 -27.90 -18.31
CA PHE A 53 -9.29 -27.57 -18.36
C PHE A 53 -9.06 -26.14 -18.87
N ALA A 54 -9.70 -25.76 -19.99
CA ALA A 54 -9.61 -24.42 -20.55
C ALA A 54 -10.04 -23.31 -19.57
N VAL A 55 -11.19 -23.49 -18.90
CA VAL A 55 -11.68 -22.52 -17.90
C VAL A 55 -10.74 -22.47 -16.69
N ALA A 56 -10.28 -23.62 -16.19
CA ALA A 56 -9.36 -23.70 -15.06
C ALA A 56 -8.00 -23.03 -15.37
N ALA A 57 -7.46 -23.26 -16.58
CA ALA A 57 -6.24 -22.62 -17.04
C ALA A 57 -6.40 -21.09 -17.11
N ALA A 58 -7.51 -20.60 -17.68
CA ALA A 58 -7.79 -19.17 -17.73
C ALA A 58 -7.92 -18.52 -16.34
N LEU A 59 -8.64 -19.17 -15.42
CA LEU A 59 -8.75 -18.70 -14.03
C LEU A 59 -7.38 -18.72 -13.31
N GLY A 60 -6.64 -19.82 -13.42
CA GLY A 60 -5.35 -20.01 -12.79
C GLY A 60 -4.32 -18.98 -13.26
N GLU A 61 -4.21 -18.80 -14.58
CA GLU A 61 -3.31 -17.82 -15.21
C GLU A 61 -3.70 -16.39 -14.81
N GLY A 62 -4.99 -16.07 -14.81
CA GLY A 62 -5.51 -14.78 -14.34
C GLY A 62 -5.12 -14.49 -12.89
N LEU A 63 -5.41 -15.40 -11.96
CA LEU A 63 -5.08 -15.25 -10.54
C LEU A 63 -3.57 -15.10 -10.31
N LEU A 64 -2.77 -15.91 -11.00
CA LEU A 64 -1.31 -15.89 -10.89
C LEU A 64 -0.74 -14.55 -11.39
N MET A 65 -1.11 -14.11 -12.59
CA MET A 65 -0.59 -12.85 -13.14
C MET A 65 -1.08 -11.63 -12.36
N GLY A 66 -2.32 -11.64 -11.87
CA GLY A 66 -2.82 -10.57 -10.99
C GLY A 66 -2.07 -10.48 -9.66
N THR A 67 -1.70 -11.63 -9.06
CA THR A 67 -0.90 -11.65 -7.83
C THR A 67 0.56 -11.28 -8.05
N LEU A 68 1.19 -11.77 -9.13
CA LEU A 68 2.57 -11.44 -9.50
C LEU A 68 2.73 -9.97 -9.87
N ALA A 69 1.82 -9.41 -10.66
CA ALA A 69 1.84 -7.99 -11.01
C ALA A 69 1.79 -7.11 -9.74
N ARG A 70 0.98 -7.50 -8.75
CA ARG A 70 0.97 -6.84 -7.44
C ARG A 70 2.30 -6.97 -6.70
N ALA A 71 2.97 -8.12 -6.78
CA ALA A 71 4.25 -8.36 -6.09
C ALA A 71 5.42 -7.59 -6.75
N PHE A 72 5.52 -7.63 -8.08
CA PHE A 72 6.61 -6.99 -8.81
C PHE A 72 6.44 -5.48 -8.93
N PHE A 73 5.23 -4.97 -9.08
CA PHE A 73 5.00 -3.55 -9.34
C PHE A 73 4.58 -2.74 -8.10
N ARG A 74 4.93 -3.21 -6.87
CA ARG A 74 4.57 -2.53 -5.60
C ARG A 74 4.99 -1.05 -5.52
N SER A 75 6.08 -0.68 -6.20
CA SER A 75 6.61 0.70 -6.24
C SER A 75 5.97 1.58 -7.31
N PHE A 76 5.09 1.03 -8.15
CA PHE A 76 4.45 1.74 -9.27
C PHE A 76 3.00 2.09 -8.97
N SER A 77 2.41 2.93 -9.83
CA SER A 77 1.01 3.34 -9.71
C SER A 77 0.05 2.15 -9.85
N ARG A 78 -1.09 2.22 -9.16
CA ARG A 78 -2.10 1.16 -9.17
C ARG A 78 -2.65 0.82 -10.56
N PRO A 79 -2.94 1.79 -11.44
CA PRO A 79 -3.38 1.48 -12.80
C PRO A 79 -2.33 0.69 -13.58
N LEU A 80 -1.04 1.01 -13.41
CA LEU A 80 0.05 0.30 -14.08
C LEU A 80 0.19 -1.14 -13.56
N GLN A 81 0.06 -1.35 -12.25
CA GLN A 81 0.03 -2.71 -11.67
C GLN A 81 -1.10 -3.55 -12.26
N TRP A 82 -2.30 -2.98 -12.37
CA TRP A 82 -3.46 -3.67 -12.94
C TRP A 82 -3.29 -3.95 -14.43
N ALA A 83 -2.84 -2.97 -15.20
CA ALA A 83 -2.57 -3.12 -16.64
C ALA A 83 -1.49 -4.17 -16.91
N ALA A 84 -0.42 -4.21 -16.10
CA ALA A 84 0.61 -5.24 -16.20
C ALA A 84 0.03 -6.64 -15.90
N GLY A 85 -0.85 -6.78 -14.92
CA GLY A 85 -1.55 -8.03 -14.63
C GLY A 85 -2.40 -8.52 -15.80
N LEU A 86 -3.16 -7.62 -16.44
CA LEU A 86 -3.95 -7.98 -17.63
C LEU A 86 -3.07 -8.34 -18.83
N ALA A 87 -1.98 -7.59 -19.05
CA ALA A 87 -1.04 -7.87 -20.14
C ALA A 87 -0.37 -9.23 -19.94
N GLY A 88 0.05 -9.55 -18.72
CA GLY A 88 0.58 -10.87 -18.36
C GLY A 88 -0.42 -12.00 -18.61
N THR A 89 -1.67 -11.84 -18.17
CA THR A 89 -2.73 -12.84 -18.41
C THR A 89 -2.99 -13.05 -19.91
N ALA A 90 -3.08 -11.98 -20.69
CA ALA A 90 -3.29 -12.08 -22.13
C ALA A 90 -2.11 -12.79 -22.81
N ALA A 91 -0.87 -12.43 -22.45
CA ALA A 91 0.32 -13.08 -22.96
C ALA A 91 0.38 -14.58 -22.61
N GLY A 92 0.12 -14.94 -21.35
CA GLY A 92 0.08 -16.33 -20.90
C GLY A 92 -0.97 -17.15 -21.66
N LEU A 93 -2.17 -16.60 -21.89
CA LEU A 93 -3.20 -17.27 -22.67
C LEU A 93 -2.87 -17.39 -24.16
N ILE A 94 -2.20 -16.40 -24.76
CA ILE A 94 -1.73 -16.51 -26.15
C ILE A 94 -0.69 -17.62 -26.28
N VAL A 95 0.28 -17.66 -25.37
CA VAL A 95 1.31 -18.71 -25.34
C VAL A 95 0.68 -20.08 -25.10
N LEU A 96 -0.28 -20.18 -24.19
CA LEU A 96 -1.02 -21.42 -23.95
C LEU A 96 -1.80 -21.87 -25.20
N GLY A 97 -2.45 -20.94 -25.90
CA GLY A 97 -3.13 -21.18 -27.18
C GLY A 97 -2.20 -21.80 -28.20
N TRP A 98 -1.00 -21.22 -28.33
CA TRP A 98 0.02 -21.73 -29.25
C TRP A 98 0.52 -23.13 -28.85
N LEU A 99 0.84 -23.35 -27.57
CA LEU A 99 1.36 -24.63 -27.07
C LEU A 99 0.34 -25.76 -27.16
N THR A 100 -0.93 -25.46 -26.94
CA THR A 100 -2.01 -26.45 -26.96
C THR A 100 -2.70 -26.56 -28.32
N ARG A 101 -2.22 -25.83 -29.33
CA ARG A 101 -2.81 -25.78 -30.69
C ARG A 101 -4.30 -25.39 -30.68
N GLY A 102 -4.66 -24.41 -29.87
CA GLY A 102 -6.02 -23.87 -29.77
C GLY A 102 -6.96 -24.66 -28.86
N LEU A 103 -6.48 -25.71 -28.17
CA LEU A 103 -7.30 -26.46 -27.20
C LEU A 103 -7.62 -25.63 -25.94
N ALA A 104 -6.66 -24.84 -25.46
CA ALA A 104 -6.82 -23.90 -24.35
C ALA A 104 -5.95 -22.67 -24.58
N GLY A 105 -6.41 -21.50 -24.15
CA GLY A 105 -5.79 -20.22 -24.44
C GLY A 105 -6.41 -19.53 -25.65
N ALA A 106 -5.68 -18.54 -26.18
CA ALA A 106 -6.08 -17.74 -27.33
C ALA A 106 -5.14 -18.03 -28.49
N ASP A 107 -5.57 -18.85 -29.46
CA ASP A 107 -4.78 -19.08 -30.66
C ASP A 107 -4.99 -17.94 -31.66
N LEU A 108 -3.98 -17.09 -31.81
CA LEU A 108 -3.97 -16.01 -32.79
C LEU A 108 -3.49 -16.47 -34.18
N ASN A 109 -2.88 -17.66 -34.26
CA ASN A 109 -2.26 -18.20 -35.47
C ASN A 109 -3.15 -19.22 -36.19
N GLY A 110 -4.19 -19.71 -35.50
CA GLY A 110 -5.28 -20.51 -36.02
C GLY A 110 -6.01 -19.78 -37.15
N ARG A 111 -5.43 -19.92 -38.35
CA ARG A 111 -5.96 -19.69 -39.71
C ARG A 111 -7.31 -19.00 -39.74
N MET A 112 -7.39 -17.85 -40.42
CA MET A 112 -8.54 -17.21 -41.11
C MET A 112 -9.85 -18.04 -41.25
N GLN A 113 -10.35 -18.60 -40.17
CA GLN A 113 -11.68 -19.12 -40.04
C GLN A 113 -12.52 -17.86 -39.96
N PHE A 114 -13.55 -17.80 -40.80
CA PHE A 114 -14.36 -16.63 -41.03
C PHE A 114 -15.21 -16.26 -39.79
N GLY A 115 -14.57 -15.88 -38.69
CA GLY A 115 -15.24 -15.50 -37.46
C GLY A 115 -14.31 -15.31 -36.26
N PRO A 116 -14.74 -14.53 -35.26
CA PRO A 116 -14.04 -14.42 -33.98
C PRO A 116 -14.07 -15.74 -33.21
N ASP A 117 -12.92 -16.12 -32.63
CA ASP A 117 -12.86 -17.24 -31.68
C ASP A 117 -13.51 -16.82 -30.36
N TRP A 118 -14.81 -17.11 -30.25
CA TRP A 118 -15.59 -16.84 -29.05
C TRP A 118 -15.04 -17.55 -27.82
N MET A 119 -14.41 -18.73 -27.98
CA MET A 119 -13.85 -19.47 -26.87
C MET A 119 -12.63 -18.73 -26.31
N ALA A 120 -11.71 -18.29 -27.17
CA ALA A 120 -10.57 -17.46 -26.77
C ALA A 120 -11.02 -16.16 -26.07
N LEU A 121 -12.07 -15.50 -26.60
CA LEU A 121 -12.63 -14.29 -25.99
C LEU A 121 -13.21 -14.54 -24.60
N VAL A 122 -13.96 -15.64 -24.42
CA VAL A 122 -14.51 -16.04 -23.12
C VAL A 122 -13.38 -16.34 -22.13
N GLN A 123 -12.33 -17.05 -22.55
CA GLN A 123 -11.18 -17.36 -21.70
C GLN A 123 -10.40 -16.10 -21.31
N LEU A 124 -10.16 -15.18 -22.26
CA LEU A 124 -9.55 -13.88 -21.96
C LEU A 124 -10.37 -13.08 -20.96
N LEU A 125 -11.70 -13.07 -21.10
CA LEU A 125 -12.60 -12.40 -20.15
C LEU A 125 -12.51 -13.02 -18.76
N ILE A 126 -12.57 -14.36 -18.67
CA ILE A 126 -12.45 -15.09 -17.40
C ILE A 126 -11.10 -14.78 -16.73
N GLY A 127 -9.99 -14.86 -17.48
CA GLY A 127 -8.66 -14.54 -16.99
C GLY A 127 -8.54 -13.09 -16.52
N ALA A 128 -9.11 -12.13 -17.26
CA ALA A 128 -9.11 -10.72 -16.90
C ALA A 128 -9.89 -10.44 -15.60
N ILE A 129 -11.04 -11.10 -15.42
CA ILE A 129 -11.82 -11.02 -14.18
C ILE A 129 -11.02 -11.59 -13.02
N ALA A 130 -10.44 -12.79 -13.17
CA ALA A 130 -9.61 -13.43 -12.16
C ALA A 130 -8.39 -12.57 -11.76
N SER A 131 -7.68 -12.02 -12.74
CA SER A 131 -6.55 -11.10 -12.52
C SER A 131 -6.98 -9.84 -11.77
N THR A 132 -8.13 -9.27 -12.13
CA THR A 132 -8.70 -8.11 -11.44
C THR A 132 -9.10 -8.44 -10.00
N LEU A 133 -9.69 -9.61 -9.74
CA LEU A 133 -10.04 -10.07 -8.40
C LEU A 133 -8.79 -10.30 -7.53
N ALA A 134 -7.76 -10.97 -8.06
CA ALA A 134 -6.48 -11.16 -7.38
C ALA A 134 -5.83 -9.81 -7.02
N PHE A 135 -5.91 -8.84 -7.92
CA PHE A 135 -5.45 -7.48 -7.67
C PHE A 135 -6.28 -6.77 -6.59
N ALA A 136 -7.61 -6.85 -6.67
CA ALA A 136 -8.54 -6.22 -5.75
C ALA A 136 -8.46 -6.80 -4.33
N ALA A 137 -8.22 -8.11 -4.18
CA ALA A 137 -8.03 -8.76 -2.89
C ALA A 137 -6.88 -8.14 -2.08
N GLY A 138 -5.87 -7.59 -2.74
CA GLY A 138 -4.76 -6.88 -2.09
C GLY A 138 -5.10 -5.49 -1.57
N ARG A 139 -6.28 -4.95 -1.94
CA ARG A 139 -6.77 -3.65 -1.44
C ARG A 139 -7.41 -3.78 -0.07
N ILE A 140 -7.82 -4.98 0.33
CA ILE A 140 -8.30 -5.30 1.68
C ILE A 140 -7.09 -5.42 2.62
N ARG A 141 -6.21 -4.41 2.63
CA ARG A 141 -5.38 -4.20 3.80
C ARG A 141 -6.31 -3.59 4.82
N TYR A 142 -6.53 -4.34 5.90
CA TYR A 142 -7.30 -3.89 7.05
C TYR A 142 -6.92 -2.44 7.33
N PRO A 143 -7.92 -1.53 7.47
CA PRO A 143 -7.62 -0.17 7.88
C PRO A 143 -6.76 -0.32 9.11
N GLU A 144 -5.52 0.18 8.99
CA GLU A 144 -4.52 0.13 10.05
C GLU A 144 -5.27 0.55 11.29
N ARG A 145 -5.51 -0.42 12.19
CA ARG A 145 -6.38 -0.23 13.34
C ARG A 145 -5.65 0.88 14.08
N LYS A 146 -6.12 2.14 13.94
CA LYS A 146 -5.61 3.24 14.74
C LYS A 146 -5.60 2.66 16.15
N PRO A 147 -4.42 2.52 16.79
CA PRO A 147 -4.36 1.89 18.09
C PRO A 147 -5.43 2.60 18.90
N LYS A 148 -6.44 1.84 19.32
CA LYS A 148 -7.58 2.38 20.06
C LYS A 148 -6.90 3.21 21.14
N PRO A 149 -7.04 4.57 21.14
CA PRO A 149 -6.38 5.39 22.13
C PRO A 149 -6.76 4.73 23.44
N ALA A 150 -5.75 4.25 24.17
CA ALA A 150 -5.95 3.48 25.38
C ALA A 150 -6.89 4.34 26.21
N ALA A 151 -8.16 3.94 26.25
CA ALA A 151 -9.18 4.62 26.99
C ALA A 151 -8.71 4.45 28.42
N GLU A 152 -8.01 5.48 28.89
CA GLU A 152 -8.38 6.18 30.10
C GLU A 152 -8.93 5.17 31.09
N ALA A 153 -7.98 4.42 31.68
CA ALA A 153 -8.22 3.76 32.94
C ALA A 153 -8.75 4.84 33.87
N ALA A 154 -10.06 4.86 34.04
CA ALA A 154 -10.76 5.80 34.88
C ALA A 154 -10.12 5.78 36.27
N PRO A 155 -9.68 6.93 36.81
CA PRO A 155 -9.73 7.08 38.24
C PRO A 155 -11.18 7.43 38.58
N GLY A 156 -11.81 6.58 39.38
CA GLY A 156 -13.04 6.96 40.05
C GLY A 156 -12.83 8.26 40.84
N GLY A 157 -13.88 9.06 40.93
CA GLY A 157 -14.01 10.07 41.98
C GLY A 157 -14.33 11.48 41.52
N GLY A 158 -15.61 11.73 41.21
CA GLY A 158 -16.36 12.77 41.92
C GLY A 158 -16.25 14.24 41.47
N ALA A 159 -17.42 14.89 41.55
CA ALA A 159 -17.66 16.33 41.70
C ALA A 159 -17.70 17.22 40.43
N THR A 160 -18.92 17.29 39.88
CA THR A 160 -19.67 18.54 39.63
C THR A 160 -18.89 19.80 39.23
N ARG A 161 -19.10 20.28 38.00
CA ARG A 161 -19.78 21.57 37.75
C ARG A 161 -19.91 21.97 36.29
N ALA A 162 -21.08 22.55 36.03
CA ALA A 162 -21.36 23.68 35.13
C ALA A 162 -21.24 23.45 33.62
N ALA A 163 -22.39 23.08 33.06
CA ALA A 163 -22.74 23.23 31.66
C ALA A 163 -22.43 24.65 31.14
N LYS A 164 -21.45 24.76 30.24
CA LYS A 164 -21.26 25.94 29.39
C LYS A 164 -21.84 25.65 28.02
N LYS A 165 -23.07 26.12 27.81
CA LYS A 165 -23.79 26.12 26.54
C LYS A 165 -23.07 27.07 25.57
N ILE A 166 -22.18 26.52 24.73
CA ILE A 166 -21.60 27.26 23.61
C ILE A 166 -22.56 27.12 22.43
N ARG A 167 -23.33 28.19 22.19
CA ARG A 167 -23.96 28.44 20.90
C ARG A 167 -22.85 28.66 19.88
N THR A 168 -22.77 27.79 18.88
CA THR A 168 -22.08 28.07 17.63
C THR A 168 -23.14 28.32 16.57
N ASP A 169 -23.32 29.60 16.26
CA ASP A 169 -24.09 30.07 15.12
C ASP A 169 -23.47 29.50 13.85
N SER A 170 -24.22 28.60 13.20
CA SER A 170 -23.84 28.06 11.90
C SER A 170 -24.06 29.15 10.85
N PRO A 171 -23.02 29.57 10.10
CA PRO A 171 -23.20 30.54 9.04
C PRO A 171 -24.07 29.94 7.93
N LYS A 172 -25.10 30.70 7.57
CA LYS A 172 -26.05 30.44 6.48
C LYS A 172 -25.27 30.22 5.18
N PRO A 173 -25.46 29.10 4.46
CA PRO A 173 -24.73 28.83 3.23
C PRO A 173 -25.25 29.75 2.12
N GLU A 174 -24.48 30.78 1.78
CA GLU A 174 -24.69 31.55 0.56
C GLU A 174 -24.44 30.67 -0.67
N ALA A 175 -25.37 30.75 -1.61
CA ALA A 175 -25.39 30.00 -2.86
C ALA A 175 -24.20 30.39 -3.74
N ARG A 176 -23.10 29.62 -3.64
CA ARG A 176 -22.00 29.73 -4.59
C ARG A 176 -22.45 29.26 -5.99
N PRO A 177 -22.03 29.96 -7.06
CA PRO A 177 -22.45 29.64 -8.42
C PRO A 177 -21.98 28.23 -8.85
N VAL A 178 -22.92 27.46 -9.41
CA VAL A 178 -22.80 26.04 -9.79
C VAL A 178 -21.57 25.73 -10.67
N ARG A 179 -21.06 26.70 -11.42
CA ARG A 179 -19.89 26.53 -12.29
C ARG A 179 -18.58 26.26 -11.54
N GLU A 180 -18.46 26.62 -10.27
CA GLU A 180 -17.23 26.40 -9.51
C GLU A 180 -17.14 24.99 -8.90
N ARG A 181 -18.28 24.29 -8.79
CA ARG A 181 -18.38 22.93 -8.23
C ARG A 181 -17.82 21.85 -9.15
N ILE A 182 -17.82 22.07 -10.46
CA ILE A 182 -17.32 21.08 -11.44
C ILE A 182 -15.79 21.12 -11.52
N ARG A 183 -15.18 22.31 -11.33
CA ARG A 183 -13.72 22.47 -11.38
C ARG A 183 -13.00 21.94 -10.13
N SER A 184 -13.67 21.89 -8.98
CA SER A 184 -13.12 21.29 -7.77
C SER A 184 -13.10 19.76 -7.82
N VAL A 185 -14.11 19.11 -8.42
CA VAL A 185 -14.16 17.65 -8.57
C VAL A 185 -13.08 17.13 -9.51
N LEU A 186 -12.75 17.85 -10.59
CA LEU A 186 -11.68 17.46 -11.52
C LEU A 186 -10.26 17.67 -10.97
N LYS A 187 -10.06 18.55 -9.98
CA LYS A 187 -8.75 18.73 -9.31
C LYS A 187 -8.44 17.64 -8.27
N PHE A 188 -9.42 16.85 -7.85
CA PHE A 188 -9.20 15.75 -6.91
C PHE A 188 -8.50 14.53 -7.53
N PHE A 189 -8.47 14.40 -8.86
CA PHE A 189 -7.91 13.21 -9.51
C PHE A 189 -6.44 13.33 -9.97
N HIS A 190 -5.79 14.49 -9.80
CA HIS A 190 -4.42 14.71 -10.31
C HIS A 190 -3.35 14.99 -9.25
N LYS A 191 -3.67 14.97 -7.94
CA LYS A 191 -2.66 15.20 -6.89
C LYS A 191 -2.18 13.89 -6.26
N GLY A 192 -1.44 13.11 -7.05
CA GLY A 192 -0.57 12.04 -6.55
C GLY A 192 0.57 12.63 -5.73
N ASN A 193 0.28 12.98 -4.47
CA ASN A 193 1.20 13.54 -3.50
C ASN A 193 2.13 12.44 -2.96
N HIS A 194 3.29 12.25 -3.59
CA HIS A 194 4.31 11.29 -3.11
C HIS A 194 5.44 11.95 -2.28
N ASP A 195 5.36 13.26 -2.04
CA ASP A 195 6.28 13.99 -1.15
C ASP A 195 5.50 14.68 -0.01
N ALA A 196 4.48 14.01 0.53
CA ALA A 196 4.01 14.36 1.86
C ALA A 196 5.11 13.94 2.83
N GLU A 197 6.07 14.84 3.07
CA GLU A 197 6.91 14.85 4.26
C GLU A 197 5.99 14.50 5.43
N ILE A 198 6.12 13.27 5.96
CA ILE A 198 5.34 12.80 7.09
C ILE A 198 5.88 13.58 8.29
N LYS A 199 5.43 14.83 8.44
CA LYS A 199 5.60 15.58 9.67
C LYS A 199 4.73 14.87 10.69
N LEU A 200 5.37 14.02 11.49
CA LEU A 200 4.79 13.52 12.73
C LEU A 200 4.62 14.73 13.65
N VAL A 201 3.55 15.49 13.43
CA VAL A 201 3.09 16.54 14.35
C VAL A 201 2.35 15.85 15.48
N GLY A 202 3.08 15.03 16.22
CA GLY A 202 2.65 14.51 17.52
C GLY A 202 3.26 15.41 18.57
N SER A 203 2.45 16.03 19.41
CA SER A 203 2.95 16.60 20.66
C SER A 203 3.53 15.46 21.49
N GLU A 204 4.86 15.43 21.66
CA GLU A 204 5.52 14.44 22.49
C GLU A 204 5.17 14.69 23.97
N GLU A 205 4.44 13.76 24.58
CA GLU A 205 4.05 13.84 25.99
C GLU A 205 5.14 13.18 26.84
N HIS A 206 5.93 13.99 27.55
CA HIS A 206 6.94 13.49 28.47
C HIS A 206 6.30 13.11 29.81
N LYS A 207 6.56 11.89 30.31
CA LYS A 207 6.10 11.43 31.62
C LYS A 207 7.26 11.23 32.58
N CYS A 208 7.08 11.63 33.84
CA CYS A 208 8.07 11.41 34.89
C CYS A 208 8.21 9.92 35.21
N PRO A 209 9.41 9.32 35.16
CA PRO A 209 9.60 7.90 35.51
C PRO A 209 9.20 7.53 36.94
N TYR A 210 9.18 8.50 37.87
CA TYR A 210 8.94 8.24 39.29
C TYR A 210 7.46 8.22 39.67
N CYS A 211 6.71 9.24 39.23
CA CYS A 211 5.28 9.36 39.57
C CYS A 211 4.35 9.06 38.40
N LEU A 212 4.90 8.80 37.20
CA LEU A 212 4.17 8.51 35.95
C LEU A 212 3.21 9.63 35.49
N GLN A 213 3.29 10.81 36.09
CA GLN A 213 2.54 12.00 35.71
C GLN A 213 3.21 12.72 34.53
N ALA A 214 2.40 13.32 33.66
CA ALA A 214 2.88 14.11 32.54
C ALA A 214 3.59 15.39 33.03
N ILE A 215 4.73 15.70 32.41
CA ILE A 215 5.53 16.88 32.75
C ILE A 215 5.29 17.96 31.71
N ALA A 216 4.61 19.04 32.09
CA ALA A 216 4.50 20.22 31.25
C ALA A 216 5.85 20.98 31.21
N PRO A 217 6.20 21.67 30.10
CA PRO A 217 7.41 22.49 30.03
C PRO A 217 7.53 23.58 31.11
N ARG A 218 6.41 23.99 31.72
CA ARG A 218 6.32 24.94 32.83
C ARG A 218 5.52 24.36 33.98
N ASP A 219 5.89 23.16 34.41
CA ASP A 219 5.24 22.51 35.54
C ASP A 219 5.43 23.33 36.84
N PRO A 220 4.37 23.60 37.63
CA PRO A 220 4.48 24.36 38.87
C PRO A 220 5.36 23.69 39.93
N ARG A 221 5.56 22.37 39.86
CA ARG A 221 6.50 21.65 40.74
C ARG A 221 7.96 21.88 40.37
N GLY A 222 8.23 22.49 39.21
CA GLY A 222 9.54 22.62 38.63
C GLY A 222 9.96 21.36 37.86
N VAL A 223 10.83 21.53 36.88
CA VAL A 223 11.31 20.46 35.99
C VAL A 223 12.83 20.38 36.04
N VAL A 224 13.35 19.18 36.24
CA VAL A 224 14.79 18.87 36.17
C VAL A 224 15.02 17.90 35.01
N THR A 225 16.05 18.14 34.21
CA THR A 225 16.42 17.25 33.11
C THR A 225 17.66 16.47 33.49
N CYS A 226 17.60 15.13 33.40
CA CYS A 226 18.75 14.28 33.69
C CYS A 226 19.93 14.66 32.77
N PRO A 227 21.14 14.92 33.30
CA PRO A 227 22.28 15.30 32.48
C PRO A 227 22.74 14.16 31.54
N ILE A 228 22.44 12.90 31.88
CA ILE A 228 22.86 11.70 31.14
C ILE A 228 21.85 11.38 30.03
N CYS A 229 20.64 10.90 30.36
CA CYS A 229 19.64 10.48 29.34
C CYS A 229 18.74 11.59 28.79
N LYS A 230 18.82 12.83 29.30
CA LYS A 230 17.93 13.95 28.93
C LYS A 230 16.44 13.73 29.21
N THR A 231 16.09 12.71 29.99
CA THR A 231 14.73 12.50 30.48
C THR A 231 14.35 13.63 31.46
N ARG A 232 13.10 14.13 31.35
CA ARG A 232 12.56 15.14 32.26
C ARG A 232 11.97 14.49 33.51
N HIS A 233 12.13 15.15 34.64
CA HIS A 233 11.59 14.75 35.95
C HIS A 233 10.95 15.97 36.63
N HIS A 234 9.94 15.74 37.49
CA HIS A 234 9.52 16.78 38.42
C HIS A 234 10.62 17.02 39.45
N LYS A 235 10.82 18.28 39.85
CA LYS A 235 11.89 18.67 40.78
C LYS A 235 11.72 18.01 42.15
N ASP A 236 10.49 17.92 42.66
CA ASP A 236 10.18 17.23 43.93
C ASP A 236 10.58 15.74 43.91
N CYS A 237 10.26 15.03 42.83
CA CYS A 237 10.63 13.62 42.68
C CYS A 237 12.15 13.44 42.51
N TRP A 238 12.81 14.40 41.86
CA TRP A 238 14.27 14.43 41.73
C TRP A 238 14.95 14.68 43.08
N ASP A 239 14.46 15.61 43.88
CA ASP A 239 15.05 15.97 45.18
C ASP A 239 14.93 14.82 46.21
N ILE A 240 13.90 13.97 46.09
CA ILE A 240 13.74 12.77 46.92
C ILE A 240 14.74 11.68 46.53
N THR A 241 14.92 11.44 45.22
CA THR A 241 15.74 10.32 44.72
C THR A 241 17.22 10.68 44.58
N GLY A 242 17.55 11.96 44.41
CA GLY A 242 18.90 12.49 44.25
C GLY A 242 19.58 12.17 42.91
N MET A 243 19.07 11.21 42.14
CA MET A 243 19.66 10.76 40.86
C MET A 243 18.61 10.13 39.94
N CYS A 244 18.94 9.97 38.64
CA CYS A 244 18.08 9.29 37.66
C CYS A 244 18.20 7.76 37.76
N GLN A 245 17.09 7.05 37.93
CA GLN A 245 17.05 5.57 37.98
C GLN A 245 16.79 4.91 36.61
N VAL A 246 16.65 5.69 35.54
CA VAL A 246 16.52 5.15 34.18
C VAL A 246 17.85 4.50 33.80
N PRO A 247 17.89 3.21 33.42
CA PRO A 247 19.14 2.57 33.01
C PRO A 247 19.76 3.29 31.81
N HIS A 248 20.98 3.79 31.98
CA HIS A 248 21.75 4.42 30.91
C HIS A 248 22.59 3.35 30.21
N TYR A 249 22.04 2.70 29.17
CA TYR A 249 22.76 1.65 28.46
C TYR A 249 23.93 2.16 27.60
N HIS A 250 24.00 3.47 27.33
CA HIS A 250 25.07 4.10 26.54
C HIS A 250 25.40 5.48 27.11
N SER A 251 26.46 5.57 27.92
CA SER A 251 27.10 6.81 28.36
C SER A 251 28.51 6.89 27.80
#